data_AF-A0AAU6ECH8-F1
#
_entry.id   AF-A0AAU6ECH8-F1
#
_cell.length_a   1.000
_cell.length_b   1.000
_cell.length_c   1.000
_cell.angle_alpha   90.00
_cell.angle_beta   90.00
_cell.angle_gamma   90.00
#
_symmetry.space_group_name_H-M   'P 1'
#
loop_
_entity.id
_entity.type
_entity.pdbx_description
1 polymer ?
#
loop_
_entity_poly.entity_id
_entity_poly.type
_entity_poly.pdbx_seq_one_letter_code
_entity_poly.pdbx_strand_id
1 'polypeptide(L)'
;MAPEALEVRRGWRIVGLTIRAVLLIVLIFGVLITVLNRAPLPETRAEFRAAAAADRISLVEYDEQDGAIRYVRWAEGPLTWRELDAETFGAAPPPYTMADLKSDMGRSGAKVTELSDSGEIRLGPQWVLEMPAPVGGDWLLAAWVLTFLIMLGSTPRLGNRWAWFWILGAGWIGAILFLLLEPRPFWFEAGRTPAPRGRLGGGRGFLLGILLALLSTALTLAVGYLLNLVLS
;
A
#
# COMPACT_ATOMS: atom_id res chain seq x y z
N MET A 1 -35.14 12.97 -28.03
CA MET A 1 -34.40 12.92 -26.76
C MET A 1 -33.85 14.32 -26.54
N ALA A 2 -34.24 15.03 -25.47
CA ALA A 2 -33.94 16.45 -25.29
C ALA A 2 -32.43 16.71 -25.11
N PRO A 3 -31.89 17.81 -25.65
CA PRO A 3 -30.46 18.15 -25.58
C PRO A 3 -29.93 18.21 -24.14
N GLU A 4 -30.76 18.65 -23.19
CA GLU A 4 -30.43 18.71 -21.76
C GLU A 4 -30.11 17.32 -21.15
N ALA A 5 -30.79 16.26 -21.61
CA ALA A 5 -30.55 14.91 -21.11
C ALA A 5 -29.19 14.33 -21.57
N LEU A 6 -28.64 14.85 -22.67
CA LEU A 6 -27.32 14.46 -23.19
C LEU A 6 -26.19 15.13 -22.40
N GLU A 7 -26.36 16.40 -22.02
CA GLU A 7 -25.38 17.14 -21.22
C GLU A 7 -25.22 16.55 -19.82
N VAL A 8 -26.33 16.25 -19.13
CA VAL A 8 -26.31 15.62 -17.80
C VAL A 8 -25.57 14.28 -17.85
N ARG A 9 -25.85 13.44 -18.85
CA ARG A 9 -25.17 12.14 -19.02
C ARG A 9 -23.68 12.29 -19.33
N ARG A 10 -23.26 13.36 -20.01
CA ARG A 10 -21.85 13.65 -20.28
C ARG A 10 -21.13 14.11 -19.01
N GLY A 11 -21.77 14.96 -18.21
CA GLY A 11 -21.24 15.42 -16.91
C GLY A 11 -20.94 14.25 -15.96
N TRP A 12 -21.92 13.37 -15.74
CA TRP A 12 -21.74 12.18 -14.89
C TRP A 12 -20.62 11.24 -15.37
N ARG A 13 -20.41 11.14 -16.69
CA ARG A 13 -19.30 10.35 -17.25
C ARG A 13 -17.94 10.95 -16.95
N ILE A 14 -17.80 12.27 -17.07
CA ILE A 14 -16.56 12.97 -16.76
C ILE A 14 -16.25 12.79 -15.27
N VAL A 15 -17.22 13.06 -14.40
CA VAL A 15 -17.07 12.87 -12.94
C VAL A 15 -16.64 11.45 -12.61
N GLY A 16 -17.31 10.44 -13.17
CA GLY A 16 -16.95 9.04 -12.94
C GLY A 16 -15.53 8.70 -13.41
N LEU A 17 -15.09 9.25 -14.55
CA LEU A 17 -13.73 9.05 -15.06
C LEU A 17 -12.69 9.75 -14.19
N THR A 18 -12.97 10.98 -13.73
CA THR A 18 -12.10 11.73 -12.82
C THR A 18 -11.92 11.01 -11.49
N ILE A 19 -13.02 10.57 -10.85
CA ILE A 19 -12.96 9.81 -9.58
C ILE A 19 -12.08 8.57 -9.76
N ARG A 20 -12.29 7.85 -10.86
CA ARG A 20 -11.56 6.63 -11.16
C ARG A 20 -10.07 6.88 -11.42
N ALA A 21 -9.73 8.00 -12.07
CA ALA A 21 -8.34 8.39 -12.32
C ALA A 21 -7.64 8.78 -11.01
N VAL A 22 -8.32 9.55 -10.15
CA VAL A 22 -7.80 9.92 -8.83
C VAL A 22 -7.57 8.67 -7.97
N LEU A 23 -8.53 7.76 -7.92
CA LEU A 23 -8.39 6.48 -7.19
C LEU A 23 -7.22 5.65 -7.72
N LEU A 24 -7.04 5.59 -9.04
CA LEU A 24 -5.94 4.86 -9.66
C LEU A 24 -4.58 5.45 -9.28
N ILE A 25 -4.44 6.79 -9.34
CA ILE A 25 -3.21 7.49 -8.94
C ILE A 25 -2.90 7.22 -7.47
N VAL A 26 -3.91 7.34 -6.60
CA VAL A 26 -3.80 7.07 -5.17
C VAL A 26 -3.33 5.64 -4.92
N LEU A 27 -3.94 4.64 -5.55
CA LEU A 27 -3.56 3.24 -5.35
C LEU A 27 -2.16 2.94 -5.90
N ILE A 28 -1.78 3.48 -7.06
CA ILE A 28 -0.43 3.32 -7.60
C ILE A 28 0.61 3.94 -6.66
N PHE A 29 0.34 5.15 -6.15
CA PHE A 29 1.23 5.83 -5.23
C PHE A 29 1.33 5.08 -3.88
N GLY A 30 0.22 4.57 -3.37
CA GLY A 30 0.21 3.71 -2.19
C GLY A 30 1.05 2.45 -2.37
N VAL A 31 0.91 1.76 -3.51
CA VAL A 31 1.76 0.59 -3.85
C VAL A 31 3.23 0.96 -3.87
N LEU A 32 3.58 2.09 -4.50
CA LEU A 32 4.95 2.56 -4.54
C LEU A 32 5.50 2.77 -3.13
N ILE A 33 4.74 3.42 -2.24
CA ILE A 33 5.16 3.62 -0.85
C ILE A 33 5.28 2.28 -0.10
N THR A 34 4.31 1.37 -0.24
CA THR A 34 4.38 0.04 0.39
C THR A 34 5.63 -0.72 -0.04
N VAL A 35 5.99 -0.66 -1.33
CA VAL A 35 7.19 -1.30 -1.88
C VAL A 35 8.46 -0.64 -1.34
N LEU A 36 8.53 0.69 -1.33
CA LEU A 36 9.66 1.43 -0.76
C LEU A 36 9.82 1.15 0.74
N ASN A 37 8.72 1.01 1.47
CA ASN A 37 8.74 0.67 2.89
C ASN A 37 9.31 -0.75 3.13
N ARG A 38 9.26 -1.67 2.17
CA ARG A 38 9.79 -3.04 2.36
C ARG A 38 11.30 -3.16 2.11
N ALA A 39 11.97 -2.13 1.61
CA ALA A 39 13.41 -2.11 1.40
C ALA A 39 14.04 -0.89 2.10
N PRO A 40 13.97 -0.80 3.43
CA PRO A 40 14.60 0.29 4.16
C PRO A 40 16.13 0.23 3.98
N LEU A 41 16.77 1.40 3.92
CA LEU A 41 18.23 1.45 3.85
C LEU A 41 18.82 1.10 5.22
N PRO A 42 19.82 0.20 5.29
CA PRO A 42 20.53 -0.10 6.52
C PRO A 42 21.36 1.10 6.95
N GLU A 43 21.25 1.50 8.21
CA GLU A 43 21.85 2.71 8.73
C GLU A 43 22.44 2.56 10.13
N THR A 44 23.34 3.47 10.51
CA THR A 44 24.02 3.39 11.81
C THR A 44 23.26 4.11 12.92
N ARG A 45 23.52 3.71 14.18
CA ARG A 45 22.96 4.38 15.36
C ARG A 45 23.34 5.87 15.44
N ALA A 46 24.51 6.24 14.92
CA ALA A 46 24.95 7.64 14.88
C ALA A 46 24.09 8.46 13.91
N GLU A 47 23.73 7.88 12.76
CA GLU A 47 22.84 8.51 11.78
C GLU A 47 21.43 8.69 12.34
N PHE A 48 20.90 7.67 13.01
CA PHE A 48 19.61 7.74 13.69
C PHE A 48 19.57 8.89 14.70
N ARG A 49 20.58 8.99 15.57
CA ARG A 49 20.70 10.09 16.55
C ARG A 49 20.81 11.45 15.88
N ALA A 50 21.58 11.56 14.80
CA ALA A 50 21.71 12.80 14.05
C ALA A 50 20.38 13.22 13.41
N ALA A 51 19.62 12.27 12.86
CA ALA A 51 18.29 12.51 12.30
C ALA A 51 17.28 12.91 13.36
N ALA A 52 17.28 12.25 14.52
CA ALA A 52 16.43 12.57 15.66
C ALA A 52 16.74 13.97 16.23
N ALA A 53 18.03 14.30 16.40
CA ALA A 53 18.46 15.61 16.87
C ALA A 53 18.11 16.75 15.90
N ALA A 54 18.07 16.45 14.60
CA ALA A 54 17.65 17.39 13.56
C ALA A 54 16.11 17.46 13.36
N ASP A 55 15.33 16.73 14.18
CA ASP A 55 13.86 16.61 14.09
C ASP A 55 13.36 16.24 12.68
N ARG A 56 14.13 15.42 11.97
CA ARG A 56 13.77 14.92 10.62
C ARG A 56 12.91 13.68 10.65
N ILE A 57 12.81 13.04 11.81
CA ILE A 57 12.09 11.78 11.97
C ILE A 57 10.59 12.07 12.16
N SER A 58 9.76 11.58 11.25
CA SER A 58 8.30 11.72 11.37
C SER A 58 7.64 10.56 12.12
N LEU A 59 8.18 9.35 11.98
CA LEU A 59 7.63 8.12 12.54
C LEU A 59 8.79 7.19 12.91
N VAL A 60 8.67 6.54 14.06
CA VAL A 60 9.55 5.46 14.52
C VAL A 60 8.70 4.23 14.78
N GLU A 61 9.06 3.13 14.15
CA GLU A 61 8.51 1.79 14.38
C GLU A 61 9.59 0.93 15.03
N TYR A 62 9.25 0.18 16.07
CA TYR A 62 10.18 -0.71 16.74
C TYR A 62 9.54 -2.06 17.02
N ASP A 63 10.34 -3.12 17.00
CA ASP A 63 9.94 -4.44 17.44
C ASP A 63 10.68 -4.78 18.73
N GLU A 64 9.93 -5.05 19.80
CA GLU A 64 10.45 -5.41 21.11
C GLU A 64 10.10 -6.86 21.42
N GLN A 65 11.12 -7.66 21.71
CA GLN A 65 10.97 -9.05 22.11
C GLN A 65 11.77 -9.30 23.38
N ASP A 66 11.11 -9.84 24.40
CA ASP A 66 11.72 -10.19 25.70
C ASP A 66 12.46 -9.00 26.37
N GLY A 67 11.96 -7.77 26.18
CA GLY A 67 12.56 -6.55 26.74
C GLY A 67 13.74 -5.98 25.96
N ALA A 68 14.08 -6.57 24.81
CA ALA A 68 15.12 -6.11 23.90
C ALA A 68 14.52 -5.69 22.56
N ILE A 69 14.96 -4.55 22.04
CA ILE A 69 14.57 -4.08 20.71
C ILE A 69 15.38 -4.85 19.66
N ARG A 70 14.68 -5.51 18.73
CA ARG A 70 15.30 -6.28 17.64
C ARG A 70 15.70 -5.42 16.46
N TYR A 71 14.82 -4.51 16.07
CA TYR A 71 15.08 -3.54 15.01
C TYR A 71 14.30 -2.27 15.28
N VAL A 72 14.84 -1.15 14.78
CA VAL A 72 14.16 0.13 14.75
C VAL A 72 14.10 0.58 13.30
N ARG A 73 12.89 0.91 12.84
CA ARG A 73 12.64 1.51 11.55
C ARG A 73 12.16 2.92 11.74
N TRP A 74 12.60 3.83 10.91
CA TRP A 74 12.12 5.21 10.97
C TRP A 74 11.96 5.81 9.59
N ALA A 75 11.07 6.79 9.54
CA ALA A 75 10.73 7.51 8.33
C ALA A 75 11.21 8.97 8.43
N GLU A 76 11.98 9.41 7.44
CA GLU A 76 12.33 10.81 7.19
C GLU A 76 11.36 11.40 6.14
N GLY A 77 10.07 11.49 6.50
CA GLY A 77 8.99 11.82 5.56
C GLY A 77 8.34 10.57 4.92
N PRO A 78 7.53 10.73 3.86
CA PRO A 78 6.66 9.65 3.37
C PRO A 78 7.36 8.57 2.53
N LEU A 79 8.55 8.84 2.01
CA LEU A 79 9.22 7.99 1.01
C LEU A 79 10.56 7.41 1.47
N THR A 80 11.17 7.98 2.51
CA THR A 80 12.51 7.59 2.95
C THR A 80 12.41 6.82 4.26
N TRP A 81 12.51 5.51 4.14
CA TRP A 81 12.52 4.58 5.27
C TRP A 81 13.94 4.06 5.50
N ARG A 82 14.36 4.08 6.76
CA ARG A 82 15.67 3.61 7.22
C ARG A 82 15.47 2.57 8.31
N GLU A 83 16.42 1.65 8.43
CA GLU A 83 16.39 0.57 9.41
C GLU A 83 17.71 0.45 10.14
N LEU A 84 17.61 0.19 11.43
CA LEU A 84 18.70 -0.10 12.34
C LEU A 84 18.42 -1.50 12.91
N ASP A 85 19.29 -2.45 12.59
CA ASP A 85 19.16 -3.85 12.98
C ASP A 85 19.90 -4.17 14.29
N ALA A 86 19.60 -5.36 14.85
CA ALA A 86 20.21 -5.92 16.05
C ALA A 86 21.75 -5.86 16.04
N GLU A 87 22.37 -6.09 14.88
CA GLU A 87 23.83 -6.10 14.72
C GLU A 87 24.40 -4.68 14.87
N THR A 88 23.68 -3.69 14.34
CA THR A 88 24.10 -2.28 14.33
C THR A 88 23.84 -1.55 15.64
N PHE A 89 22.93 -2.03 16.50
CA PHE A 89 22.83 -1.55 17.89
C PHE A 89 24.10 -1.85 18.71
N GLY A 90 24.93 -2.77 18.22
CA GLY A 90 26.10 -3.30 18.89
C GLY A 90 25.76 -4.62 19.55
N ALA A 91 26.35 -5.71 19.07
CA ALA A 91 26.19 -7.07 19.60
C ALA A 91 26.71 -7.28 21.05
N ALA A 92 27.10 -6.21 21.74
CA ALA A 92 27.69 -6.26 23.08
C ALA A 92 26.62 -5.99 24.16
N PRO A 93 26.51 -6.82 25.21
CA PRO A 93 25.66 -6.55 26.35
C PRO A 93 25.99 -5.18 26.99
N PRO A 94 25.00 -4.42 27.45
CA PRO A 94 23.57 -4.78 27.57
C PRO A 94 22.77 -4.64 26.25
N PRO A 95 21.67 -5.40 26.09
CA PRO A 95 20.81 -5.29 24.92
C PRO A 95 20.18 -3.90 24.82
N TYR A 96 19.93 -3.45 23.60
CA TYR A 96 19.29 -2.16 23.33
C TYR A 96 17.82 -2.19 23.79
N THR A 97 17.45 -1.28 24.68
CA THR A 97 16.11 -1.24 25.29
C THR A 97 15.28 -0.04 24.84
N MET A 98 13.99 -0.05 25.16
CA MET A 98 13.11 1.12 24.98
C MET A 98 13.63 2.37 25.71
N ALA A 99 14.33 2.22 26.84
CA ALA A 99 14.93 3.35 27.53
C ALA A 99 16.05 3.99 26.69
N ASP A 100 16.86 3.16 26.02
CA ASP A 100 17.91 3.62 25.10
C ASP A 100 17.31 4.28 23.87
N LEU A 101 16.24 3.72 23.30
CA LEU A 101 15.51 4.32 22.17
C LEU A 101 14.96 5.71 22.53
N LYS A 102 14.28 5.83 23.67
CA LYS A 102 13.78 7.12 24.15
C LYS A 102 14.90 8.11 24.41
N SER A 103 16.03 7.65 24.95
CA SER A 103 17.21 8.49 25.16
C SER A 103 17.80 8.98 23.83
N ASP A 104 17.90 8.10 22.83
CA ASP A 104 18.46 8.42 21.50
C ASP A 104 17.54 9.35 20.69
N MET A 105 16.22 9.24 20.87
CA MET A 105 15.24 10.17 20.30
C MET A 105 15.27 11.56 20.95
N GLY A 106 15.73 11.65 22.20
CA GLY A 106 15.81 12.90 22.94
C GLY A 106 14.45 13.60 23.07
N ARG A 107 14.33 14.79 22.46
CA ARG A 107 13.10 15.62 22.47
C ARG A 107 12.33 15.58 21.15
N SER A 108 12.68 14.68 20.22
CA SER A 108 12.00 14.62 18.92
C SER A 108 10.50 14.42 19.11
N GLY A 109 9.71 15.16 18.32
CA GLY A 109 8.25 15.03 18.29
C GLY A 109 7.76 13.81 17.51
N ALA A 110 8.67 12.95 17.05
CA ALA A 110 8.35 11.78 16.24
C ALA A 110 7.34 10.88 16.94
N LYS A 111 6.35 10.40 16.17
CA LYS A 111 5.41 9.40 16.67
C LYS A 111 6.13 8.06 16.79
N VAL A 112 6.06 7.43 17.96
CA VAL A 112 6.64 6.11 18.20
C VAL A 112 5.51 5.09 18.22
N THR A 113 5.65 4.01 17.44
CA THR A 113 4.67 2.94 17.34
C THR A 113 5.38 1.60 17.47
N GLU A 114 4.84 0.72 18.33
CA GLU A 114 5.31 -0.66 18.41
C GLU A 114 4.79 -1.44 17.22
N LEU A 115 5.66 -2.18 16.53
CA LEU A 115 5.27 -3.14 15.52
C LEU A 115 4.68 -4.36 16.25
N SER A 116 3.46 -4.20 16.75
CA SER A 116 2.80 -5.26 17.50
C SER A 116 2.56 -6.45 16.57
N ASP A 117 3.19 -7.58 16.88
CA ASP A 117 2.81 -8.92 16.36
C ASP A 117 1.48 -9.37 16.98
N SER A 118 0.56 -8.43 17.18
CA SER A 118 -0.77 -8.71 17.68
C SER A 118 -1.42 -9.64 16.66
N GLY A 119 -1.75 -10.85 17.09
CA GLY A 119 -2.62 -11.80 16.39
C GLY A 119 -4.05 -11.29 16.17
N GLU A 120 -4.20 -9.97 16.03
CA GLU A 120 -5.40 -9.26 15.67
C GLU A 120 -5.77 -9.66 14.24
N ILE A 121 -6.95 -10.27 14.11
CA ILE A 121 -7.47 -10.67 12.80
C ILE A 121 -7.80 -9.40 12.02
N ARG A 122 -6.85 -8.96 11.20
CA ARG A 122 -6.99 -7.81 10.32
C ARG A 122 -7.91 -8.16 9.16
N LEU A 123 -9.16 -7.68 9.22
CA LEU A 123 -10.16 -7.86 8.17
C LEU A 123 -9.89 -6.89 7.01
N GLY A 124 -9.07 -7.31 6.05
CA GLY A 124 -8.80 -6.56 4.82
C GLY A 124 -7.58 -7.09 4.07
N PRO A 125 -7.26 -6.53 2.89
CA PRO A 125 -6.04 -6.89 2.17
C PRO A 125 -4.83 -6.48 3.00
N GLN A 126 -3.96 -7.44 3.35
CA GLN A 126 -2.80 -7.18 4.21
C GLN A 126 -1.94 -6.03 3.69
N TRP A 127 -1.73 -5.93 2.37
CA TRP A 127 -0.93 -4.87 1.76
C TRP A 127 -1.45 -3.43 2.02
N VAL A 128 -2.76 -3.25 2.22
CA VAL A 128 -3.33 -1.94 2.57
C VAL A 128 -3.12 -1.65 4.06
N LEU A 129 -3.26 -2.68 4.89
CA LEU A 129 -3.22 -2.58 6.35
C LEU A 129 -1.79 -2.55 6.92
N GLU A 130 -0.81 -3.02 6.15
CA GLU A 130 0.62 -2.91 6.46
C GLU A 130 1.14 -1.47 6.38
N MET A 131 0.42 -0.55 5.71
CA MET A 131 0.86 0.83 5.61
C MET A 131 0.52 1.60 6.90
N PRO A 132 1.51 2.20 7.57
CA PRO A 132 1.25 2.95 8.79
C PRO A 132 0.33 4.14 8.52
N ALA A 133 -0.75 4.26 9.31
CA ALA A 133 -1.73 5.33 9.21
C ALA A 133 -1.11 6.75 9.14
N PRO A 134 -0.09 7.11 9.95
CA PRO A 134 0.55 8.42 9.90
C PRO A 134 1.19 8.78 8.55
N VAL A 135 1.59 7.76 7.77
CA VAL A 135 2.31 7.93 6.50
C VAL A 135 1.37 7.79 5.31
N GLY A 136 0.11 7.41 5.57
CA GLY A 136 -0.91 7.40 4.54
C GLY A 136 -1.80 6.17 4.44
N GLY A 137 -1.73 5.26 5.42
CA GLY A 137 -2.59 4.08 5.44
C GLY A 137 -4.08 4.43 5.30
N ASP A 138 -4.54 5.52 5.92
CA ASP A 138 -5.96 5.91 5.92
C ASP A 138 -6.50 6.26 4.53
N TRP A 139 -5.76 7.05 3.74
CA TRP A 139 -6.22 7.44 2.40
C TRP A 139 -6.10 6.29 1.41
N LEU A 140 -5.10 5.42 1.56
CA LEU A 140 -4.97 4.20 0.77
C LEU A 140 -6.13 3.23 1.06
N LEU A 141 -6.46 3.03 2.34
CA LEU A 141 -7.60 2.21 2.75
C LEU A 141 -8.92 2.79 2.23
N ALA A 142 -9.12 4.10 2.38
CA ALA A 142 -10.32 4.77 1.86
C ALA A 142 -10.46 4.59 0.33
N ALA A 143 -9.37 4.71 -0.43
CA ALA A 143 -9.38 4.52 -1.88
C ALA A 143 -9.66 3.07 -2.28
N TRP A 144 -9.09 2.10 -1.54
CA TRP A 144 -9.38 0.69 -1.75
C TRP A 144 -10.85 0.37 -1.46
N VAL A 145 -11.38 0.83 -0.31
CA VAL A 145 -12.80 0.66 0.07
C VAL A 145 -13.72 1.30 -0.97
N LEU A 146 -13.42 2.52 -1.43
CA LEU A 146 -14.24 3.19 -2.44
C LEU A 146 -14.22 2.42 -3.77
N THR A 147 -13.06 1.90 -4.17
CA THR A 147 -12.93 1.04 -5.36
C THR A 147 -13.77 -0.23 -5.23
N PHE A 148 -13.75 -0.86 -4.05
CA PHE A 148 -14.56 -2.03 -3.75
C PHE A 148 -16.06 -1.74 -3.81
N LEU A 149 -16.50 -0.61 -3.26
CA LEU A 149 -17.90 -0.16 -3.33
C LEU A 149 -18.34 0.13 -4.78
N ILE A 150 -17.48 0.77 -5.59
CA ILE A 150 -17.72 0.98 -7.02
C ILE A 150 -17.88 -0.37 -7.73
N MET A 151 -17.05 -1.36 -7.41
CA MET A 151 -17.15 -2.71 -7.97
C MET A 151 -18.52 -3.34 -7.68
N LEU A 152 -18.99 -3.27 -6.43
CA LEU A 152 -20.30 -3.79 -6.03
C LEU A 152 -21.46 -3.08 -6.72
N GLY A 153 -21.38 -1.75 -6.88
CA GLY A 153 -22.40 -0.94 -7.55
C GLY A 153 -22.40 -1.10 -9.08
N SER A 154 -21.28 -1.56 -9.67
CA SER A 154 -21.13 -1.70 -11.12
C SER A 154 -21.68 -3.03 -11.68
N THR A 155 -21.83 -3.08 -13.00
CA THR A 155 -22.04 -4.31 -13.77
C THR A 155 -20.77 -4.65 -14.57
N PRO A 156 -19.79 -5.34 -13.95
CA PRO A 156 -18.51 -5.62 -14.61
C PRO A 156 -18.70 -6.45 -15.87
N ARG A 157 -17.94 -6.09 -16.90
CA ARG A 157 -18.00 -6.67 -18.25
C ARG A 157 -17.13 -7.92 -18.38
N LEU A 158 -15.93 -7.90 -17.81
CA LEU A 158 -14.92 -8.96 -17.95
C LEU A 158 -15.15 -10.11 -16.97
N GLY A 159 -15.85 -9.88 -15.87
CA GLY A 159 -16.17 -10.88 -14.86
C GLY A 159 -17.50 -10.61 -14.19
N ASN A 160 -18.00 -11.59 -13.43
CA ASN A 160 -19.06 -11.31 -12.46
C ASN A 160 -18.46 -10.65 -11.20
N ARG A 161 -19.32 -10.14 -10.31
CA ARG A 161 -18.89 -9.47 -9.08
C ARG A 161 -18.04 -10.38 -8.20
N TRP A 162 -18.37 -11.67 -8.14
CA TRP A 162 -17.62 -12.67 -7.39
C TRP A 162 -16.20 -12.89 -7.93
N ALA A 163 -16.01 -12.88 -9.25
CA ALA A 163 -14.68 -12.99 -9.84
C ALA A 163 -13.82 -11.79 -9.45
N TRP A 164 -14.39 -10.58 -9.54
CA TRP A 164 -13.70 -9.35 -9.15
C TRP A 164 -13.47 -9.25 -7.65
N PHE A 165 -14.37 -9.76 -6.82
CA PHE A 165 -14.19 -9.85 -5.36
C PHE A 165 -12.89 -10.59 -5.02
N TRP A 166 -12.67 -11.77 -5.60
CA TRP A 166 -11.45 -12.54 -5.37
C TRP A 166 -10.19 -11.83 -5.90
N ILE A 167 -10.29 -11.19 -7.07
CA ILE A 167 -9.17 -10.46 -7.67
C ILE A 167 -8.79 -9.23 -6.83
N LEU A 168 -9.77 -8.46 -6.35
CA LEU A 168 -9.57 -7.29 -5.48
C LEU A 168 -8.97 -7.67 -4.12
N GLY A 169 -9.33 -8.84 -3.58
CA GLY A 169 -8.80 -9.36 -2.32
C GLY A 169 -7.37 -9.90 -2.43
N ALA A 170 -6.96 -10.36 -3.62
CA ALA A 170 -5.67 -11.01 -3.83
C ALA A 170 -4.45 -10.09 -3.74
N GLY A 171 -4.63 -8.77 -3.82
CA GLY A 171 -3.51 -7.83 -3.77
C GLY A 171 -3.82 -6.50 -4.45
N TRP A 172 -2.82 -5.64 -4.50
CA TRP A 172 -2.95 -4.31 -5.11
C TRP A 172 -3.22 -4.35 -6.61
N ILE A 173 -2.70 -5.38 -7.30
CA ILE A 173 -2.91 -5.57 -8.74
C ILE A 173 -4.40 -5.64 -9.08
N GLY A 174 -5.21 -6.29 -8.23
CA GLY A 174 -6.65 -6.45 -8.50
C GLY A 174 -7.43 -5.14 -8.53
N ALA A 175 -7.16 -4.25 -7.58
CA ALA A 175 -7.79 -2.93 -7.52
C ALA A 175 -7.40 -2.07 -8.73
N ILE A 176 -6.11 -2.06 -9.07
CA ILE A 176 -5.59 -1.36 -10.25
C ILE A 176 -6.20 -1.91 -11.54
N LEU A 177 -6.26 -3.23 -11.70
CA LEU A 177 -6.86 -3.86 -12.88
C LEU A 177 -8.34 -3.54 -13.00
N PHE A 178 -9.10 -3.58 -11.91
CA PHE A 178 -10.51 -3.20 -11.91
C PHE A 178 -10.67 -1.75 -12.38
N LEU A 179 -9.93 -0.82 -11.76
CA LEU A 179 -9.94 0.58 -12.16
C LEU A 179 -9.35 0.80 -13.55
N LEU A 180 -8.51 -0.06 -14.13
CA LEU A 180 -8.04 0.16 -15.50
C LEU A 180 -9.02 -0.35 -16.55
N LEU A 181 -9.72 -1.45 -16.25
CA LEU A 181 -10.48 -2.21 -17.23
C LEU A 181 -12.00 -1.99 -17.16
N GLU A 182 -12.53 -1.70 -15.98
CA GLU A 182 -13.97 -1.70 -15.71
C GLU A 182 -14.48 -0.32 -15.27
N PRO A 183 -15.73 0.04 -15.63
CA PRO A 183 -16.64 -0.65 -16.55
C PRO A 183 -16.25 -0.48 -18.04
N ARG A 184 -15.33 0.45 -18.33
CA ARG A 184 -14.75 0.68 -19.65
C ARG A 184 -13.24 0.88 -19.54
N PRO A 185 -12.42 0.37 -20.46
CA PRO A 185 -10.99 0.65 -20.42
C PRO A 185 -10.71 2.15 -20.55
N PHE A 186 -9.70 2.65 -19.83
CA PHE A 186 -9.30 4.08 -19.89
C PHE A 186 -8.88 4.51 -21.30
N TRP A 187 -8.33 3.60 -22.09
CA TRP A 187 -7.86 3.82 -23.46
C TRP A 187 -8.94 3.67 -24.53
N PHE A 188 -10.20 3.42 -24.15
CA PHE A 188 -11.27 3.19 -25.12
C PHE A 188 -11.95 4.50 -25.53
N GLU A 189 -12.15 4.72 -26.82
CA GLU A 189 -12.71 5.95 -27.38
C GLU A 189 -14.08 6.34 -26.76
N ALA A 190 -14.23 7.65 -26.50
CA ALA A 190 -15.45 8.22 -25.97
C ALA A 190 -16.62 8.06 -26.96
N GLY A 191 -17.47 7.06 -26.74
CA GLY A 191 -18.67 6.83 -27.55
C GLY A 191 -18.85 5.38 -27.98
N ARG A 192 -17.75 4.60 -28.06
CA ARG A 192 -17.83 3.17 -28.38
C ARG A 192 -17.97 2.33 -27.11
N THR A 193 -18.93 1.42 -27.12
CA THR A 193 -19.04 0.36 -26.11
C THR A 193 -18.13 -0.80 -26.52
N PRO A 194 -17.17 -1.21 -25.68
CA PRO A 194 -16.40 -2.42 -25.93
C PRO A 194 -17.33 -3.62 -26.13
N ALA A 195 -17.04 -4.48 -27.11
CA ALA A 195 -17.81 -5.69 -27.34
C ALA A 195 -17.90 -6.55 -26.06
N PRO A 196 -19.04 -7.21 -25.79
CA PRO A 196 -19.14 -8.15 -24.67
C PRO A 196 -18.09 -9.26 -24.85
N ARG A 197 -17.26 -9.48 -23.84
CA ARG A 197 -16.34 -10.62 -23.78
C ARG A 197 -16.94 -11.70 -22.87
N GLY A 198 -16.50 -12.94 -23.04
CA GLY A 198 -16.88 -14.02 -22.12
C GLY A 198 -16.60 -13.61 -20.67
N ARG A 199 -17.60 -13.72 -19.80
CA ARG A 199 -17.50 -13.27 -18.41
C ARG A 199 -16.75 -14.31 -17.59
N LEU A 200 -15.68 -13.90 -16.90
CA LEU A 200 -15.06 -14.69 -15.85
C LEU A 200 -16.09 -15.01 -14.75
N GLY A 201 -16.29 -16.30 -14.50
CA GLY A 201 -17.06 -16.79 -13.37
C GLY A 201 -16.27 -16.74 -12.06
N GLY A 202 -16.96 -16.86 -10.92
CA GLY A 202 -16.37 -16.73 -9.59
C GLY A 202 -15.21 -17.69 -9.33
N GLY A 203 -15.35 -18.97 -9.68
CA GLY A 203 -14.28 -19.97 -9.49
C GLY A 203 -13.02 -19.68 -10.30
N ARG A 204 -13.16 -19.19 -11.55
CA ARG A 204 -11.99 -18.76 -12.35
C ARG A 204 -11.37 -17.48 -11.79
N GLY A 205 -12.19 -16.55 -11.30
CA GLY A 205 -11.71 -15.36 -10.60
C GLY A 205 -10.95 -15.68 -9.32
N PHE A 206 -11.37 -16.71 -8.58
CA PHE A 206 -10.64 -17.22 -7.42
C PHE A 206 -9.24 -17.73 -7.78
N LEU A 207 -9.13 -18.60 -8.80
CA LEU A 207 -7.83 -19.09 -9.28
C LEU A 207 -6.94 -17.96 -9.79
N LEU A 208 -7.51 -17.01 -10.52
CA LEU A 208 -6.79 -15.82 -10.98
C LEU A 208 -6.34 -14.95 -9.80
N GLY A 209 -7.17 -14.83 -8.76
CA GLY A 209 -6.83 -14.16 -7.51
C GLY A 209 -5.59 -14.77 -6.87
N ILE A 210 -5.55 -16.09 -6.68
CA ILE A 210 -4.37 -16.78 -6.13
C ILE A 210 -3.13 -16.49 -6.99
N LEU A 211 -3.25 -16.61 -8.32
CA LEU A 211 -2.12 -16.34 -9.22
C LEU A 211 -1.62 -14.90 -9.10
N LEU A 212 -2.54 -13.92 -9.02
CA LEU A 212 -2.21 -12.51 -8.85
C LEU A 212 -1.60 -12.21 -7.48
N ALA A 213 -2.03 -12.89 -6.42
CA ALA A 213 -1.43 -12.77 -5.10
C ALA A 213 0.04 -13.21 -5.12
N LEU A 214 0.29 -14.41 -5.68
CA LEU A 214 1.66 -14.93 -5.85
C LEU A 214 2.52 -14.00 -6.71
N LEU A 215 1.98 -13.50 -7.82
CA LEU A 215 2.67 -12.55 -8.68
C LEU A 215 2.98 -11.23 -7.97
N SER A 216 2.04 -10.70 -7.17
CA SER A 216 2.23 -9.48 -6.39
C SER A 216 3.37 -9.65 -5.38
N THR A 217 3.38 -10.78 -4.66
CA THR A 217 4.45 -11.11 -3.72
C THR A 217 5.80 -11.23 -4.43
N ALA A 218 5.86 -11.99 -5.53
CA ALA A 218 7.08 -12.17 -6.30
C ALA A 218 7.62 -10.84 -6.84
N LEU A 219 6.76 -9.98 -7.39
CA LEU A 219 7.15 -8.67 -7.88
C LEU A 219 7.68 -7.76 -6.76
N THR A 220 7.04 -7.81 -5.59
CA THR A 220 7.48 -7.02 -4.43
C THR A 220 8.88 -7.44 -3.97
N LEU A 221 9.13 -8.76 -3.90
CA LEU A 221 10.46 -9.29 -3.56
C LEU A 221 11.50 -8.93 -4.61
N ALA A 222 11.16 -9.04 -5.91
CA ALA A 222 12.06 -8.71 -7.00
C ALA A 222 12.46 -7.23 -7.00
N VAL A 223 11.50 -6.32 -6.72
CA VAL A 223 11.81 -4.89 -6.61
C VAL A 223 12.68 -4.61 -5.39
N GLY A 224 12.39 -5.23 -4.24
CA GLY A 224 13.25 -5.10 -3.04
C GLY A 224 14.68 -5.54 -3.30
N TYR A 225 14.87 -6.66 -4.00
CA TYR A 225 16.19 -7.15 -4.40
C TYR A 225 16.92 -6.21 -5.37
N LEU A 226 16.21 -5.68 -6.37
CA LEU A 226 16.78 -4.70 -7.32
C LEU A 226 17.18 -3.40 -6.64
N LEU A 227 16.37 -2.89 -5.70
CA LEU A 227 16.70 -1.68 -4.95
C LEU A 227 17.95 -1.89 -4.09
N ASN A 228 18.06 -3.05 -3.43
CA ASN A 228 19.26 -3.39 -2.67
C ASN A 228 20.51 -3.38 -3.58
N LEU A 229 20.45 -4.03 -4.75
CA LEU A 229 21.56 -4.04 -5.72
C LEU A 229 21.97 -2.66 -6.25
N VAL A 230 21.03 -1.71 -6.36
CA VAL A 230 21.32 -0.37 -6.89
C VAL A 230 21.87 0.56 -5.80
N LEU A 231 21.51 0.30 -4.54
CA LEU A 231 21.89 1.13 -3.39
C LEU A 231 23.13 0.60 -2.63
N SER A 232 23.54 -0.65 -2.89
CA SER A 232 24.80 -1.27 -2.42
C SER A 232 26.00 -0.90 -3.28
#